data_AF-X1C967-F1
#
_entry.id   AF-X1C967-F1
#
_cell.length_a   1.000
_cell.length_b   1.000
_cell.length_c   1.000
_cell.angle_alpha   90.00
_cell.angle_beta   90.00
_cell.angle_gamma   90.00
#
_symmetry.space_group_name_H-M   'P 1'
#
loop_
_entity.id
_entity.type
_entity.pdbx_description
1 polymer ?
#
loop_
_entity_poly.entity_id
_entity_poly.type
_entity_poly.pdbx_seq_one_letter_code
_entity_poly.pdbx_strand_id
1 'polypeptide(L)'
;MDWLNDLLNREEHLKKEIAELKKASASEVSAFDQYIKPKVEAIQATIDDYLCGRNEAERSYMTYKVHLNLPVFSHLRSIYDIHSPINN
;
A
#
# COMPACT_ATOMS: atom_id res chain seq x y z
N MET A 1 -4.46 -17.08 8.60
CA MET A 1 -3.41 -16.17 8.10
C MET A 1 -3.52 -14.87 8.89
N ASP A 2 -2.39 -14.30 9.32
CA ASP A 2 -2.37 -12.99 9.96
C ASP A 2 -2.23 -11.92 8.87
N TRP A 3 -3.38 -11.41 8.42
CA TRP A 3 -3.48 -10.48 7.29
C TRP A 3 -2.71 -9.18 7.54
N LEU A 4 -2.61 -8.72 8.79
CA LEU A 4 -1.91 -7.48 9.12
C LEU A 4 -0.40 -7.66 9.05
N ASN A 5 0.12 -8.80 9.53
CA ASN A 5 1.54 -9.10 9.45
C ASN A 5 2.04 -9.25 7.99
N ASP A 6 1.23 -9.82 7.08
CA ASP A 6 1.55 -9.83 5.65
C ASP A 6 1.68 -8.41 5.08
N LEU A 7 0.71 -7.54 5.39
CA LEU A 7 0.74 -6.14 4.95
C LEU A 7 1.93 -5.36 5.53
N LEU A 8 2.28 -5.60 6.81
CA LEU A 8 3.46 -5.00 7.44
C LEU A 8 4.76 -5.40 6.73
N ASN A 9 4.91 -6.68 6.39
CA ASN A 9 6.08 -7.18 5.67
C ASN A 9 6.19 -6.54 4.27
N ARG A 10 5.06 -6.41 3.57
CA ARG A 10 5.01 -5.74 2.27
C ARG A 10 5.38 -4.27 2.36
N GLU A 11 4.94 -3.58 3.40
CA GLU A 11 5.35 -2.19 3.61
C GLU A 11 6.84 -2.06 3.97
N GLU A 12 7.39 -2.99 4.75
CA GLU A 12 8.82 -3.01 5.04
C GLU A 12 9.65 -3.19 3.76
N HIS A 13 9.23 -4.10 2.87
CA HIS A 13 9.86 -4.26 1.56
C HIS A 13 9.74 -2.99 0.71
N LEU A 14 8.57 -2.36 0.67
CA LEU A 14 8.38 -1.08 -0.03
C LEU A 14 9.31 0.01 0.49
N LYS A 15 9.49 0.11 1.82
CA LYS A 15 10.45 1.05 2.44
C LYS A 15 11.88 0.79 1.99
N LYS A 16 12.29 -0.48 1.91
CA LYS A 16 13.64 -0.87 1.45
C LYS A 16 13.85 -0.51 -0.03
N GLU A 17 12.90 -0.85 -0.90
CA GLU A 17 12.97 -0.52 -2.33
C GLU A 17 13.06 1.00 -2.56
N ILE A 18 12.26 1.80 -1.83
CA ILE A 18 12.35 3.27 -1.88
C ILE A 18 13.72 3.77 -1.45
N ALA A 19 14.29 3.21 -0.38
CA ALA A 19 15.60 3.60 0.11
C ALA A 19 16.72 3.25 -0.88
N GLU A 20 16.62 2.11 -1.57
CA GLU A 20 17.56 1.69 -2.61
C GLU A 20 17.48 2.58 -3.85
N LEU A 21 16.27 2.87 -4.33
CA LEU A 21 16.05 3.76 -5.47
C LEU A 21 16.59 5.18 -5.19
N LYS A 22 16.37 5.70 -3.98
CA LYS A 22 16.92 7.00 -3.54
C LYS A 22 18.45 7.03 -3.52
N LYS A 23 19.10 5.89 -3.22
CA LYS A 23 20.57 5.78 -3.26
C LYS A 23 21.11 5.64 -4.68
N ALA A 24 20.34 5.00 -5.57
CA ALA A 24 20.79 4.66 -6.91
C ALA A 24 20.85 5.85 -7.88
N SER A 25 19.98 6.86 -7.76
CA SER A 25 20.01 8.02 -8.66
C SER A 25 19.04 9.13 -8.23
N ALA A 26 19.51 10.38 -8.20
CA ALA A 26 18.70 11.60 -8.07
C ALA A 26 18.14 12.12 -9.42
N SER A 27 18.34 11.37 -10.51
CA SER A 27 18.19 11.89 -11.89
C SER A 27 16.83 11.61 -12.55
N GLU A 28 16.00 10.70 -12.03
CA GLU A 28 14.80 10.27 -12.77
C GLU A 28 13.60 10.03 -11.86
N VAL A 29 12.93 11.11 -11.46
CA VAL A 29 11.62 11.07 -10.78
C VAL A 29 10.61 10.21 -11.56
N SER A 30 10.68 10.24 -12.90
CA SER A 30 9.84 9.40 -13.78
C SER A 30 10.08 7.90 -13.59
N ALA A 31 11.33 7.46 -13.40
CA ALA A 31 11.63 6.05 -13.15
C ALA A 31 11.12 5.63 -11.77
N PHE A 32 11.27 6.49 -10.76
CA PHE A 32 10.79 6.21 -9.40
C PHE A 32 9.29 5.86 -9.37
N ASP A 33 8.46 6.67 -10.03
CA ASP A 33 7.01 6.43 -10.06
C ASP A 33 6.65 5.16 -10.84
N GLN A 34 7.36 4.84 -11.93
CA GLN A 34 7.16 3.61 -12.68
C GLN A 34 7.43 2.35 -11.86
N TYR A 35 8.37 2.39 -10.91
CA TYR A 35 8.68 1.26 -10.04
C TYR A 35 7.82 1.21 -8.78
N ILE A 36 7.52 2.35 -8.16
CA ILE A 36 6.82 2.40 -6.87
C ILE A 36 5.30 2.27 -7.04
N LYS A 37 4.70 2.89 -8.05
CA LYS A 37 3.24 2.86 -8.23
C LYS A 37 2.67 1.42 -8.32
N PRO A 38 3.22 0.50 -9.13
CA PRO A 38 2.71 -0.88 -9.20
C PRO A 38 2.79 -1.63 -7.86
N LYS A 39 3.78 -1.30 -7.02
CA LYS A 39 3.94 -1.92 -5.69
C LYS A 39 2.87 -1.45 -4.73
N VAL A 40 2.54 -0.16 -4.77
CA VAL A 40 1.44 0.42 -3.99
C VAL A 40 0.10 -0.17 -4.44
N GLU A 41 -0.12 -0.30 -5.76
CA GLU A 41 -1.31 -0.96 -6.33
C GLU A 41 -1.42 -2.42 -5.88
N ALA A 42 -0.31 -3.17 -5.84
CA ALA A 42 -0.30 -4.56 -5.37
C ALA A 42 -0.66 -4.68 -3.87
N ILE A 43 -0.23 -3.73 -3.03
CA ILE A 43 -0.64 -3.68 -1.62
C ILE A 43 -2.13 -3.35 -1.51
N GLN A 44 -2.64 -2.40 -2.31
CA GLN A 44 -4.06 -2.06 -2.33
C GLN A 44 -4.92 -3.25 -2.78
N ALA A 45 -4.53 -3.97 -3.84
CA ALA A 45 -5.24 -5.18 -4.29
C ALA A 45 -5.28 -6.26 -3.20
N THR A 46 -4.17 -6.44 -2.48
CA THR A 46 -4.10 -7.38 -1.35
C THR A 46 -5.06 -6.98 -0.22
N ILE A 47 -5.17 -5.66 0.08
CA ILE A 47 -6.14 -5.15 1.05
C ILE A 47 -7.58 -5.41 0.56
N ASP A 48 -7.87 -5.13 -0.70
CA ASP A 48 -9.19 -5.35 -1.28
C ASP A 48 -9.60 -6.83 -1.23
N ASP A 49 -8.66 -7.75 -1.50
CA ASP A 49 -8.85 -9.20 -1.36
C ASP A 49 -9.17 -9.58 0.10
N TYR A 50 -8.47 -9.01 1.08
CA TYR A 50 -8.74 -9.26 2.49
C TYR A 50 -10.08 -8.69 2.97
N LEU A 51 -10.54 -7.60 2.37
CA LEU A 51 -11.83 -6.97 2.66
C LEU A 51 -12.99 -7.66 1.92
N CYS A 52 -12.72 -8.42 0.87
CA CYS A 52 -13.74 -9.12 0.09
C CYS A 52 -14.52 -10.11 0.97
N GLY A 53 -15.85 -10.07 0.89
CA GLY A 53 -16.75 -10.93 1.69
C GLY A 53 -16.84 -10.58 3.18
N ARG A 54 -16.15 -9.52 3.65
CA ARG A 54 -16.22 -9.04 5.03
C ARG A 54 -17.43 -8.13 5.24
N ASN A 55 -17.98 -8.17 6.45
CA ASN A 55 -19.05 -7.25 6.83
C ASN A 55 -18.51 -5.83 7.09
N GLU A 56 -19.40 -4.85 7.21
CA GLU A 56 -19.04 -3.44 7.37
C GLU A 56 -18.17 -3.15 8.61
N ALA A 57 -18.46 -3.81 9.74
CA ALA A 57 -17.71 -3.62 10.98
C ALA A 57 -16.27 -4.17 10.84
N GLU A 58 -16.13 -5.36 10.25
CA GLU A 58 -14.83 -5.95 9.93
C GLU A 58 -14.05 -5.05 8.96
N ARG A 59 -14.69 -4.58 7.90
CA ARG A 59 -14.05 -3.72 6.89
C ARG A 59 -13.58 -2.40 7.50
N SER A 60 -14.40 -1.78 8.34
CA SER A 60 -14.06 -0.55 9.06
C SER A 60 -12.86 -0.76 9.98
N TYR A 61 -12.87 -1.84 10.76
CA TYR A 61 -11.76 -2.20 11.64
C TYR A 61 -10.46 -2.46 10.88
N MET A 62 -10.52 -3.26 9.81
CA MET A 62 -9.36 -3.61 9.01
C MET A 62 -8.78 -2.39 8.29
N THR A 63 -9.64 -1.55 7.71
CA THR A 63 -9.22 -0.29 7.07
C THR A 63 -8.54 0.65 8.08
N TYR A 64 -9.11 0.78 9.29
CA TYR A 64 -8.49 1.56 10.36
C TYR A 64 -7.11 1.01 10.74
N LYS A 65 -6.99 -0.32 10.87
CA LYS A 65 -5.71 -0.98 11.16
C LYS A 65 -4.67 -0.78 10.06
N VAL A 66 -5.06 -0.84 8.79
CA VAL A 66 -4.16 -0.50 7.67
C VAL A 66 -3.68 0.93 7.80
N HIS A 67 -4.58 1.89 8.01
CA HIS A 67 -4.23 3.30 8.11
C HIS A 67 -3.24 3.58 9.25
N LEU A 68 -3.44 2.95 10.41
CA LEU A 68 -2.57 3.12 11.58
C LEU A 68 -1.16 2.53 11.37
N ASN A 69 -1.08 1.36 10.73
CA ASN A 69 0.13 0.54 10.73
C ASN A 69 0.94 0.65 9.43
N LEU A 70 0.33 1.13 8.35
CA LEU A 70 0.96 1.25 7.03
C LEU A 70 1.07 2.74 6.58
N PRO A 71 1.88 3.58 7.24
CA PRO A 71 1.98 5.01 6.96
C PRO A 71 2.59 5.35 5.59
N VAL A 72 3.59 4.59 5.12
CA VAL A 72 4.26 4.83 3.83
C VAL A 72 3.33 4.46 2.69
N PHE A 73 2.68 3.31 2.79
CA PHE A 73 1.65 2.94 1.83
C PHE A 73 0.51 3.97 1.81
N SER A 74 0.00 4.39 2.98
CA SER A 74 -1.09 5.37 3.06
C SER A 74 -0.72 6.70 2.40
N HIS A 75 0.51 7.16 2.60
CA HIS A 75 1.02 8.37 1.98
C HIS A 75 1.16 8.22 0.45
N LEU A 76 1.77 7.15 -0.04
CA LEU A 76 1.97 6.92 -1.47
C LEU A 76 0.65 6.66 -2.21
N ARG A 77 -0.29 5.95 -1.57
CA ARG A 77 -1.64 5.76 -2.10
C ARG A 77 -2.32 7.10 -2.35
N SER A 78 -2.15 8.05 -1.41
CA SER A 78 -2.67 9.41 -1.57
C SER A 78 -1.98 10.18 -2.69
N ILE A 79 -0.67 9.99 -2.90
CA ILE A 79 0.07 10.66 -3.98
C ILE A 79 -0.37 10.14 -5.35
N TYR A 80 -0.55 8.83 -5.49
CA TYR A 80 -0.90 8.20 -6.76
C TYR A 80 -2.41 8.17 -7.05
N ASP A 81 -3.23 8.75 -6.16
CA ASP A 81 -4.69 8.77 -6.25
C ASP A 81 -5.29 7.36 -6.48
N ILE A 82 -4.70 6.36 -5.81
CA ILE A 82 -5.14 4.97 -5.93
C ILE A 82 -6.39 4.81 -5.07
N HIS A 83 -7.55 4.89 -5.71
CA HIS A 83 -8.83 4.58 -5.10
C HIS A 83 -9.08 3.07 -5.08
N SER A 84 -9.55 2.56 -3.96
CA SER A 84 -10.17 1.23 -3.92
C SER A 84 -11.50 1.32 -4.68
N PRO A 85 -11.78 0.44 -5.66
CA PRO A 85 -13.05 0.42 -6.38
C PRO A 85 -14.13 -0.17 -5.46
N ILE A 86 -14.53 0.56 -4.44
CA ILE A 86 -15.69 0.23 -3.64
C ILE A 86 -16.62 1.43 -3.73
N ASN A 87 -17.43 1.38 -4.78
CA ASN A 87 -18.57 2.26 -5.01
C ASN A 87 -19.50 2.29 -3.78
N ASN A 88 -20.10 3.48 -3.61
CA ASN A 88 -21.31 3.78 -2.84
C ASN A 88 -22.35 2.66 -2.81
#